data_AF-A0A1Q3RGT9-F1
#
_entry.id   AF-A0A1Q3RGT9-F1
#
_cell.length_a   1.000
_cell.length_b   1.000
_cell.length_c   1.000
_cell.angle_alpha   90.00
_cell.angle_beta   90.00
_cell.angle_gamma   90.00
#
_symmetry.space_group_name_H-M   'P 1'
#
loop_
_entity.id
_entity.type
_entity.pdbx_description
1 polymer ?
#
loop_
_entity_poly.entity_id
_entity_poly.type
_entity_poly.pdbx_seq_one_letter_code
_entity_poly.pdbx_strand_id
1 'polypeptide(L)'
;MQEDQMKILKMIENGTITADEGMKLLQAIGGGEEKKGSANRISKPSHVRILVENEHKSKPVTVKLPIGIFKAGIKIGERFSPEFQGAMSEVDYDAILVAINEGTVGEIMSVVTDDGSHVSIFIE
;
A
#
# COMPACT_ATOMS: atom_id res chain seq x y z
N MET A 1 8.58 -16.29 28.77
CA MET A 1 7.59 -15.19 28.70
C MET A 1 7.01 -14.83 30.06
N GLN A 2 6.18 -15.68 30.70
CA GLN A 2 5.67 -15.38 32.06
C GLN A 2 6.77 -15.38 33.13
N GLU A 3 7.77 -16.26 33.01
CA GLU A 3 8.92 -16.31 33.91
C GLU A 3 9.75 -15.01 33.90
N ASP A 4 9.91 -14.41 32.72
CA ASP A 4 10.68 -13.18 32.54
C ASP A 4 9.94 -11.95 33.11
N GLN A 5 8.61 -11.91 32.96
CA GLN A 5 7.76 -10.88 33.57
C GLN A 5 7.78 -10.98 35.10
N MET A 6 7.69 -12.20 35.65
CA MET A 6 7.75 -12.44 37.10
C MET A 6 9.11 -12.01 37.68
N LYS A 7 10.20 -12.21 36.92
CA LYS A 7 11.55 -11.78 37.31
C LYS A 7 11.68 -10.26 37.42
N ILE A 8 11.09 -9.51 36.49
CA ILE A 8 11.09 -8.04 36.53
C ILE A 8 10.29 -7.53 37.73
N LEU A 9 9.13 -8.11 38.02
CA LEU A 9 8.33 -7.72 39.18
C LEU A 9 9.08 -7.95 40.50
N LYS A 10 9.81 -9.06 40.63
CA LYS A 10 10.71 -9.31 41.77
C LYS A 10 11.85 -8.29 41.86
N MET A 11 12.37 -7.81 40.72
CA MET A 11 13.42 -6.78 40.72
C MET A 11 12.89 -5.42 41.20
N ILE A 12 11.62 -5.10 40.93
CA ILE A 12 10.95 -3.89 41.45
C ILE A 12 10.69 -4.05 42.96
N GLU A 13 10.18 -5.20 43.39
CA GLU A 13 9.92 -5.52 44.80
C GLU A 13 11.20 -5.43 45.66
N ASN A 14 12.31 -5.92 45.13
CA ASN A 14 13.62 -5.87 45.79
C ASN A 14 14.30 -4.49 45.67
N GLY A 15 13.66 -3.49 45.05
CA GLY A 15 14.21 -2.15 44.86
C GLY A 15 15.45 -2.08 43.97
N THR A 16 15.74 -3.14 43.20
CA THR A 16 16.89 -3.21 42.29
C THR A 16 16.70 -2.31 41.08
N ILE A 17 15.44 -2.12 40.67
CA ILE A 17 15.04 -1.20 39.61
C ILE A 17 13.85 -0.37 40.08
N THR A 18 13.71 0.82 39.53
CA THR A 18 12.53 1.66 39.79
C THR A 18 11.30 1.16 39.03
N ALA A 19 10.11 1.59 39.45
CA ALA A 19 8.86 1.24 38.78
C ALA A 19 8.87 1.68 37.29
N ASP A 20 9.47 2.83 36.99
CA ASP A 20 9.58 3.37 35.62
C ASP A 20 10.51 2.51 34.74
N GLU A 21 11.63 2.05 35.29
CA GLU A 21 12.55 1.14 34.60
C GLU A 21 11.93 -0.24 34.39
N GLY A 22 11.20 -0.74 35.40
CA GLY A 22 10.44 -1.98 35.30
C GLY A 22 9.39 -1.94 34.20
N MET A 23 8.68 -0.82 34.04
CA MET A 23 7.69 -0.64 32.98
C MET A 23 8.31 -0.74 31.58
N LYS A 24 9.50 -0.16 31.38
CA LYS A 24 10.23 -0.25 30.10
C LYS A 24 10.64 -1.69 29.78
N LEU A 25 11.08 -2.45 30.78
CA LEU A 25 11.46 -3.85 30.61
C LEU A 25 10.24 -4.73 30.33
N LEU A 26 9.13 -4.51 31.03
CA LEU A 26 7.87 -5.22 30.78
C LEU A 26 7.34 -4.94 29.37
N GLN A 27 7.45 -3.70 28.89
CA GLN A 27 7.09 -3.32 27.51
C GLN A 27 8.01 -3.96 26.47
N ALA A 28 9.31 -4.08 26.74
CA ALA A 28 10.25 -4.74 25.83
C ALA A 28 9.97 -6.25 25.68
N ILE A 29 9.49 -6.89 26.75
CA ILE A 29 9.09 -8.31 26.74
C ILE A 29 7.70 -8.52 26.11
N GLY A 30 6.73 -7.63 26.42
CA GLY A 30 5.38 -7.69 25.85
C GLY A 30 5.28 -7.20 24.40
N GLY A 31 6.25 -6.40 23.95
CA GLY A 31 6.29 -5.80 22.60
C GLY A 31 6.76 -6.73 21.48
N GLY A 32 7.03 -8.01 21.78
CA GLY A 32 7.49 -9.00 20.81
C GLY A 32 6.38 -9.55 19.88
N GLU A 33 5.10 -9.45 20.26
CA GLU A 33 4.01 -10.05 19.47
C GLU A 33 2.82 -9.15 19.11
N GLU A 34 2.74 -7.90 19.55
CA GLU A 34 1.60 -7.04 19.17
C GLU A 34 2.01 -5.66 18.66
N LYS A 35 2.61 -5.63 17.46
CA LYS A 35 2.33 -4.60 16.44
C LYS A 35 2.21 -5.21 15.04
N LYS A 36 1.47 -6.31 14.93
CA LYS A 36 0.78 -6.69 13.69
C LYS A 36 -0.71 -6.43 13.87
N GLY A 37 -1.12 -5.19 13.60
CA GLY A 37 -2.54 -4.82 13.51
C GLY A 37 -2.89 -3.58 14.32
N SER A 38 -3.40 -2.56 13.62
CA SER A 38 -4.01 -1.35 14.17
C SER A 38 -3.09 -0.32 14.82
N ALA A 39 -2.09 0.13 14.04
CA ALA A 39 -1.97 1.57 13.91
C ALA A 39 -2.66 1.92 12.59
N ASN A 40 -3.69 2.75 12.66
CA ASN A 40 -4.18 3.55 11.54
C ASN A 40 -3.07 4.52 11.11
N ARG A 41 -1.90 4.00 10.70
CA ARG A 41 -1.12 4.65 9.67
C ARG A 41 -2.04 4.54 8.48
N ILE A 42 -2.47 5.66 7.94
CA ILE A 42 -2.94 5.71 6.55
C ILE A 42 -1.80 5.03 5.78
N SER A 43 -1.95 3.74 5.50
CA SER A 43 -0.96 2.97 4.78
C SER A 43 -0.94 3.68 3.44
N LYS A 44 0.18 4.31 3.10
CA LYS A 44 0.30 4.88 1.77
C LYS A 44 -0.10 3.78 0.80
N PRO A 45 -1.02 4.07 -0.13
CA PRO A 45 -1.38 3.09 -1.12
C PRO A 45 -0.09 2.60 -1.78
N SER A 46 -0.04 1.31 -2.02
CA SER A 46 1.18 0.58 -2.41
C SER A 46 1.00 -0.12 -3.75
N HIS A 47 -0.26 -0.30 -4.19
CA HIS A 47 -0.62 -1.02 -5.39
C HIS A 47 -1.53 -0.20 -6.30
N VAL A 48 -1.42 -0.47 -7.60
CA VAL A 48 -2.35 -0.06 -8.63
C VAL A 48 -3.06 -1.32 -9.09
N ARG A 49 -4.39 -1.28 -9.16
CA ARG A 49 -5.21 -2.34 -9.74
C ARG A 49 -5.83 -1.82 -11.03
N ILE A 50 -5.61 -2.54 -12.13
CA ILE A 50 -6.22 -2.26 -13.43
C ILE A 50 -7.26 -3.35 -13.68
N LEU A 51 -8.50 -2.94 -13.93
CA LEU A 51 -9.61 -3.80 -14.28
C LEU A 51 -9.98 -3.52 -15.74
N VAL A 52 -10.01 -4.57 -16.57
CA VAL A 52 -10.47 -4.49 -17.95
C VAL A 52 -11.67 -5.40 -18.12
N GLU A 53 -12.81 -4.80 -18.42
CA GLU A 53 -14.07 -5.47 -18.75
C GLU A 53 -14.31 -5.28 -20.26
N ASN A 54 -14.95 -6.26 -20.90
CA ASN A 54 -15.31 -6.17 -22.31
C ASN A 54 -16.62 -6.90 -22.50
N GLU A 55 -17.59 -6.29 -23.16
CA GLU A 55 -18.94 -6.85 -23.34
C GLU A 55 -18.95 -8.19 -24.08
N HIS A 56 -17.94 -8.47 -24.89
CA HIS A 56 -17.77 -9.72 -25.63
C HIS A 56 -16.97 -10.80 -24.88
N LYS A 57 -16.40 -10.49 -23.70
CA LYS A 57 -15.64 -11.44 -22.88
C LYS A 57 -16.38 -11.77 -21.58
N SER A 58 -16.42 -13.06 -21.24
CA SER A 58 -17.13 -13.54 -20.06
C SER A 58 -16.41 -13.31 -18.73
N LYS A 59 -15.11 -12.96 -18.75
CA LYS A 59 -14.32 -12.74 -17.54
C LYS A 59 -13.51 -11.45 -17.65
N PRO A 60 -13.55 -10.59 -16.62
CA PRO A 60 -12.72 -9.39 -16.59
C PRO A 60 -11.25 -9.76 -16.33
N VAL A 61 -10.35 -8.95 -16.88
CA VAL A 61 -8.92 -9.07 -16.63
C VAL A 61 -8.57 -8.14 -15.48
N THR A 62 -7.99 -8.68 -14.41
CA THR A 62 -7.51 -7.89 -13.27
C THR A 62 -6.00 -8.00 -13.15
N VAL A 63 -5.32 -6.85 -13.15
CA VAL A 63 -3.87 -6.74 -13.00
C VAL A 63 -3.57 -5.93 -11.75
N LYS A 64 -2.79 -6.48 -10.82
CA LYS A 64 -2.36 -5.78 -9.61
C LYS A 64 -0.85 -5.60 -9.61
N LEU A 65 -0.40 -4.35 -9.53
CA LEU A 65 1.00 -3.97 -9.64
C LEU A 65 1.41 -3.09 -8.46
N PRO A 66 2.60 -3.29 -7.87
CA PRO A 66 3.18 -2.28 -6.99
C PRO A 66 3.35 -0.95 -7.73
N ILE A 67 3.09 0.17 -7.04
CA ILE A 67 3.20 1.52 -7.63
C ILE A 67 4.58 1.78 -8.24
N GLY A 68 5.65 1.25 -7.63
CA GLY A 68 7.00 1.38 -8.17
C GLY A 68 7.16 0.76 -9.56
N ILE A 69 6.56 -0.42 -9.78
CA ILE A 69 6.59 -1.11 -11.08
C ILE A 69 5.73 -0.37 -12.09
N PHE A 70 4.55 0.12 -11.69
CA PHE A 70 3.69 0.92 -12.55
C PHE A 70 4.40 2.19 -13.05
N LYS A 71 5.01 2.97 -12.13
CA LYS A 71 5.79 4.17 -12.46
C LYS A 71 6.98 3.87 -13.37
N ALA A 72 7.67 2.76 -13.14
CA ALA A 72 8.78 2.34 -13.99
C ALA A 72 8.30 1.95 -15.40
N GLY A 73 7.19 1.22 -15.49
CA GLY A 73 6.59 0.81 -16.76
C GLY A 73 6.20 1.99 -17.64
N ILE A 74 5.58 3.03 -17.07
CA ILE A 74 5.21 4.24 -17.83
C ILE A 74 6.46 4.97 -18.33
N LYS A 75 7.47 5.19 -17.49
CA LYS A 75 8.74 5.83 -17.92
C LYS A 75 9.45 5.07 -19.04
N ILE A 76 9.38 3.74 -19.02
CA ILE A 76 9.93 2.91 -20.09
C ILE A 76 9.07 3.06 -21.35
N GLY A 77 7.74 3.00 -21.23
CA GLY A 77 6.81 3.21 -22.34
C GLY A 77 7.02 4.55 -23.04
N GLU A 78 7.10 5.64 -22.28
CA GLU A 78 7.35 6.99 -22.80
C GLU A 78 8.67 7.08 -23.56
N ARG A 79 9.72 6.39 -23.11
CA ARG A 79 11.05 6.51 -23.71
C ARG A 79 11.25 5.62 -24.92
N PHE A 80 10.54 4.49 -25.00
CA PHE A 80 10.82 3.44 -25.98
C PHE A 80 9.66 3.13 -26.93
N SER A 81 8.48 3.75 -26.76
CA SER A 81 7.33 3.60 -27.65
C SER A 81 6.70 4.95 -28.02
N PRO A 82 6.92 5.46 -29.25
CA PRO A 82 6.24 6.65 -29.75
C PRO A 82 4.72 6.49 -29.81
N GLU A 83 4.24 5.27 -30.09
CA GLU A 83 2.82 4.91 -30.10
C GLU A 83 2.20 5.05 -28.70
N PHE A 84 2.96 4.70 -27.66
CA PHE A 84 2.55 4.88 -26.27
C PHE A 84 2.41 6.36 -25.88
N GLN A 85 3.29 7.24 -26.36
CA GLN A 85 3.16 8.69 -26.14
C GLN A 85 1.88 9.24 -26.77
N GLY A 86 1.52 8.76 -27.97
CA GLY A 86 0.27 9.11 -28.63
C GLY A 86 -0.95 8.65 -27.82
N ALA A 87 -0.95 7.40 -27.37
CA ALA A 87 -2.04 6.83 -26.56
C ALA A 87 -2.16 7.49 -25.17
N MET A 88 -1.05 7.93 -24.57
CA MET A 88 -1.06 8.63 -23.28
C MET A 88 -1.41 10.11 -23.39
N SER A 89 -1.53 10.69 -24.59
CA SER A 89 -1.92 12.10 -24.73
C SER A 89 -3.36 12.36 -24.28
N GLU A 90 -4.20 11.33 -24.24
CA GLU A 90 -5.58 11.39 -23.72
C GLU A 90 -5.67 11.07 -22.21
N VAL A 91 -4.54 10.72 -21.58
CA VAL A 91 -4.46 10.30 -20.17
C VAL A 91 -3.66 11.34 -19.38
N ASP A 92 -4.29 11.97 -18.38
CA ASP A 92 -3.59 12.87 -17.46
C ASP A 92 -2.78 12.08 -16.42
N TYR A 93 -1.58 11.66 -16.83
CA TYR A 93 -0.66 10.92 -15.97
C TYR A 93 -0.18 11.73 -14.78
N ASP A 94 -0.04 13.05 -14.92
CA ASP A 94 0.38 13.93 -13.83
C ASP A 94 -0.67 13.96 -12.71
N ALA A 95 -1.96 14.01 -13.06
CA ALA A 95 -3.05 13.88 -12.09
C ALA A 95 -3.01 12.54 -11.35
N ILE A 96 -2.71 11.44 -12.05
CA ILE A 96 -2.55 10.11 -11.43
C ILE A 96 -1.37 10.10 -10.46
N LEU A 97 -0.24 10.68 -10.83
CA LEU A 97 0.94 10.77 -9.96
C LEU A 97 0.66 11.60 -8.70
N VAL A 98 -0.05 12.72 -8.84
CA VAL A 98 -0.48 13.55 -7.71
C VAL A 98 -1.37 12.73 -6.77
N ALA A 99 -2.40 12.06 -7.30
CA ALA A 99 -3.28 11.21 -6.50
C ALA A 99 -2.53 10.08 -5.76
N ILE A 100 -1.55 9.45 -6.41
CA ILE A 100 -0.67 8.45 -5.78
C ILE A 100 0.14 9.07 -4.62
N ASN A 101 0.68 10.27 -4.82
CA ASN A 101 1.55 10.92 -3.83
C ASN A 101 0.76 11.49 -2.64
N GLU A 102 -0.46 11.97 -2.88
CA GLU A 102 -1.43 12.41 -1.86
C GLU A 102 -2.01 11.25 -1.05
N GLY A 103 -1.85 10.02 -1.55
CA GLY A 103 -2.32 8.81 -0.88
C GLY A 103 -3.81 8.56 -1.08
N THR A 104 -4.38 9.06 -2.18
CA THR A 104 -5.77 8.81 -2.58
C THR A 104 -5.97 7.32 -2.81
N VAL A 105 -7.03 6.76 -2.22
CA VAL A 105 -7.43 5.35 -2.37
C VAL A 105 -8.77 5.30 -3.08
N GLY A 106 -8.90 4.42 -4.08
CA GLY A 106 -10.12 4.28 -4.87
C GLY A 106 -9.88 4.32 -6.37
N GLU A 107 -10.96 4.47 -7.14
CA GLU A 107 -10.91 4.63 -8.60
C GLU A 107 -10.38 6.01 -8.97
N ILE A 108 -9.39 6.04 -9.86
CA ILE A 108 -8.73 7.27 -10.31
C ILE A 108 -9.06 7.60 -11.76
N MET A 109 -9.29 6.56 -12.58
CA MET A 109 -9.58 6.72 -13.98
C MET A 109 -10.44 5.57 -14.49
N SER A 110 -11.40 5.90 -15.36
CA SER A 110 -12.18 4.95 -16.15
C SER A 110 -12.19 5.42 -17.60
N VAL A 111 -11.96 4.49 -18.52
CA VAL A 111 -11.99 4.74 -19.97
C VAL A 111 -12.90 3.70 -20.61
N VAL A 112 -13.82 4.16 -21.45
CA VAL A 112 -14.62 3.30 -22.33
C VAL A 112 -14.07 3.46 -23.74
N THR A 113 -13.71 2.37 -24.39
CA THR A 113 -13.23 2.35 -25.77
C THR A 113 -14.38 2.05 -26.73
N ASP A 114 -14.20 2.45 -28.00
CA ASP A 114 -15.19 2.27 -29.07
C ASP A 114 -15.56 0.79 -29.33
N ASP A 115 -14.71 -0.15 -28.89
CA ASP A 115 -14.92 -1.59 -29.00
C ASP A 115 -15.71 -2.20 -27.82
N GLY A 116 -16.27 -1.36 -26.94
CA GLY A 116 -17.05 -1.78 -25.77
C GLY A 116 -16.20 -2.31 -24.61
N SER A 117 -14.88 -2.08 -24.63
CA SER A 117 -14.04 -2.37 -23.46
C SER A 117 -14.10 -1.22 -22.45
N HIS A 118 -14.16 -1.57 -21.18
CA HIS A 118 -14.15 -0.64 -20.05
C HIS A 118 -12.91 -0.90 -19.19
N VAL A 119 -12.04 0.11 -19.07
CA VAL A 119 -10.79 0.04 -18.32
C VAL A 119 -10.88 0.95 -17.10
N SER A 120 -10.87 0.37 -15.89
CA SER A 120 -10.84 1.11 -14.62
C SER A 120 -9.50 0.93 -13.91
N ILE A 121 -8.93 2.03 -13.40
CA ILE A 121 -7.68 2.05 -12.63
C ILE A 121 -7.96 2.48 -11.19
N PHE A 122 -7.49 1.68 -10.24
CA PHE A 122 -7.64 1.89 -8.80
C PHE A 122 -6.28 2.01 -8.12
N ILE A 123 -6.23 2.85 -7.09
CA ILE A 123 -5.11 2.92 -6.15
C ILE A 123 -5.53 2.23 -4.84
N GLU A 124 -4.69 1.30 -4.37
CA GLU A 124 -4.90 0.47 -3.16
C GLU A 124 -3.69 0.51 -2.21
#